data_AF-A0A7W9GT77-F1
#
_entry.id   AF-A0A7W9GT77-F1
#
_cell.length_a   1.000
_cell.length_b   1.000
_cell.length_c   1.000
_cell.angle_alpha   90.00
_cell.angle_beta   90.00
_cell.angle_gamma   90.00
#
_symmetry.space_group_name_H-M   'P 1'
#
loop_
_entity.id
_entity.type
_entity.pdbx_description
1 polymer ?
#
loop_
_entity_poly.entity_id
_entity_poly.type
_entity_poly.pdbx_seq_one_letter_code
_entity_poly.pdbx_strand_id
1 'polypeptide(L)'
;MTSRDDSDEPFDLGVVGPTPEPSDEGAVATGRRGRPGWRRWGVLAAAVLVGVAGGLVVAEARDDAAGYAHIELFGGPEPAFLYAGRPKGQLTVTVLNAGERAVEILGIDIDGVTLADGAEPPEPVAVEPGSWVTYVQRDLVVDCSGPLPEAMRLRARTESGDERLVDVEPPDDHESLRGFWYTECQIGPSGLRVGSTGLIETGTDGVVLGIELVNDGLDDLRLGDIASRAPGFALTTDAADRSVPAGQSITVVTTWTVRDCDPALRATGGSLAVRILTGTSETEQIVVLPDHAFTSLARLSGLACPATIQP
;
A
#
# COMPACT_ATOMS: atom_id res chain seq x y z
N MET A 1 -12.79 4.82 67.05
CA MET A 1 -12.18 6.16 66.90
C MET A 1 -11.85 6.33 65.42
N THR A 2 -12.77 6.92 64.65
CA THR A 2 -12.72 8.29 64.04
C THR A 2 -11.74 8.36 62.87
N SER A 3 -11.97 8.95 61.69
CA SER A 3 -13.11 9.57 60.98
C SER A 3 -12.54 10.04 59.63
N ARG A 4 -13.37 10.04 58.56
CA ARG A 4 -13.33 10.78 57.26
C ARG A 4 -13.73 9.78 56.18
N ASP A 5 -14.92 9.78 55.60
CA ASP A 5 -15.88 10.85 55.24
C ASP A 5 -15.25 11.86 54.28
N ASP A 6 -15.15 11.45 53.02
CA ASP A 6 -15.04 12.33 51.85
C ASP A 6 -16.40 12.28 51.14
N SER A 7 -16.97 13.47 51.00
CA SER A 7 -18.32 13.73 50.53
C SER A 7 -18.31 13.81 49.01
N ASP A 8 -18.87 12.79 48.34
CA ASP A 8 -19.25 12.88 46.93
C ASP A 8 -20.45 13.84 46.84
N GLU A 9 -20.19 15.05 46.35
CA GLU A 9 -21.19 16.06 46.02
C GLU A 9 -21.86 15.67 44.69
N PRO A 10 -23.16 15.35 44.65
CA PRO A 10 -23.83 15.07 43.39
C PRO A 10 -24.08 16.37 42.63
N PHE A 11 -23.68 16.40 41.35
CA PHE A 11 -23.93 17.50 40.42
C PHE A 11 -25.41 17.92 40.41
N ASP A 12 -25.67 19.16 40.82
CA ASP A 12 -26.97 19.84 40.81
C ASP A 12 -27.39 20.14 39.36
N LEU A 13 -28.25 19.29 38.81
CA LEU A 13 -28.91 19.51 37.53
C LEU A 13 -30.09 20.46 37.76
N GLY A 14 -29.84 21.74 37.46
CA GLY A 14 -30.81 22.82 37.54
C GLY A 14 -32.19 22.45 37.00
N VAL A 15 -33.18 22.59 37.87
CA VAL A 15 -34.60 22.31 37.63
C VAL A 15 -35.18 23.39 36.70
N VAL A 16 -35.61 22.98 35.50
CA VAL A 16 -36.43 23.82 34.62
C VAL A 16 -37.84 23.89 35.23
N GLY A 17 -38.15 25.02 35.86
CA GLY A 17 -39.45 25.29 36.44
C GLY A 17 -40.57 25.41 35.39
N PRO A 18 -41.83 25.17 35.80
CA PRO A 18 -42.98 25.23 34.91
C PRO A 18 -43.29 26.67 34.49
N THR A 19 -43.41 26.90 33.19
CA THR A 19 -43.90 28.16 32.62
C THR A 19 -45.40 28.32 32.95
N PRO A 20 -45.89 29.53 33.30
CA PRO A 20 -47.24 29.71 33.82
C PRO A 20 -48.31 29.52 32.74
N GLU A 21 -49.39 28.83 33.10
CA GLU A 21 -50.69 28.97 32.44
C GLU A 21 -51.26 30.37 32.71
N PRO A 22 -51.69 31.14 31.69
CA PRO A 22 -52.59 32.25 31.90
C PRO A 22 -54.05 31.77 31.82
N SER A 23 -54.75 31.93 32.93
CA SER A 23 -56.19 31.76 33.09
C SER A 23 -57.00 32.85 32.38
N ASP A 24 -58.25 32.48 32.09
CA ASP A 24 -59.34 33.18 31.41
C ASP A 24 -59.64 34.62 31.91
N GLU A 25 -60.13 35.48 31.01
CA GLU A 25 -61.55 35.92 30.98
C GLU A 25 -61.79 37.15 30.05
N GLY A 26 -62.81 37.01 29.18
CA GLY A 26 -63.85 38.04 28.97
C GLY A 26 -63.56 39.30 28.12
N ALA A 27 -64.15 39.36 26.92
CA ALA A 27 -65.18 40.36 26.55
C ALA A 27 -65.26 40.60 25.02
N VAL A 28 -66.49 40.63 24.54
CA VAL A 28 -66.90 40.68 23.12
C VAL A 28 -66.93 42.12 22.57
N ALA A 29 -66.42 42.25 21.35
CA ALA A 29 -66.74 43.20 20.27
C ALA A 29 -66.72 44.72 20.51
N THR A 30 -65.88 45.43 19.75
CA THR A 30 -66.28 46.17 18.52
C THR A 30 -65.11 47.05 18.07
N GLY A 31 -64.69 46.95 16.81
CA GLY A 31 -63.60 47.80 16.32
C GLY A 31 -63.00 47.35 15.01
N ARG A 32 -63.75 47.49 13.92
CA ARG A 32 -63.28 47.36 12.54
C ARG A 32 -62.16 48.38 12.27
N ARG A 33 -60.90 47.97 12.31
CA ARG A 33 -59.76 48.71 11.71
C ARG A 33 -58.82 47.71 11.03
N GLY A 34 -58.52 47.99 9.76
CA GLY A 34 -57.83 47.09 8.83
C GLY A 34 -56.53 46.55 9.39
N ARG A 35 -56.42 45.22 9.47
CA ARG A 35 -55.18 44.53 9.82
C ARG A 35 -54.30 44.43 8.57
N PRO A 36 -53.05 44.92 8.60
CA PRO A 36 -52.17 44.93 7.44
C PRO A 36 -51.80 43.50 7.08
N GLY A 37 -51.96 43.14 5.79
CA GLY A 37 -51.68 41.81 5.26
C GLY A 37 -50.26 41.28 5.56
N TRP A 38 -49.33 42.16 5.94
CA TRP A 38 -47.97 41.82 6.34
C TRP A 38 -47.88 40.88 7.56
N ARG A 39 -48.81 40.94 8.52
CA ARG A 39 -48.74 40.04 9.71
C ARG A 39 -48.89 38.55 9.38
N ARG A 40 -49.59 38.20 8.30
CA ARG A 40 -49.70 36.80 7.83
C ARG A 40 -48.43 36.32 7.13
N TRP A 41 -47.73 37.23 6.44
CA TRP A 41 -46.44 36.94 5.81
C TRP A 41 -45.31 36.81 6.84
N GLY A 42 -45.37 37.54 7.96
CA GLY A 42 -44.38 37.44 9.03
C GLY A 42 -44.30 36.05 9.67
N VAL A 43 -45.43 35.35 9.83
CA VAL A 43 -45.46 33.99 10.39
C VAL A 43 -44.85 32.97 9.41
N LEU A 44 -45.14 33.11 8.11
CA LEU A 44 -44.53 32.28 7.07
C LEU A 44 -43.01 32.52 6.96
N ALA A 45 -42.58 33.78 7.02
CA ALA A 45 -41.16 34.12 7.01
C ALA A 45 -40.41 33.56 8.23
N ALA A 46 -41.02 33.61 9.42
CA ALA A 46 -40.44 33.01 10.62
C ALA A 46 -40.36 31.47 10.53
N ALA A 47 -41.38 30.81 9.98
CA ALA A 47 -41.35 29.36 9.77
C ALA A 47 -40.28 28.94 8.73
N VAL A 48 -40.10 29.73 7.67
CA VAL A 48 -39.02 29.52 6.69
C VAL A 48 -37.66 29.74 7.32
N LEU A 49 -37.46 30.78 8.15
CA LEU A 49 -36.19 31.03 8.83
C LEU A 49 -35.84 29.93 9.83
N VAL A 50 -36.81 29.41 10.59
CA VAL A 50 -36.61 28.27 11.50
C VAL A 50 -36.34 26.98 10.71
N GLY A 51 -37.02 26.76 9.58
CA GLY A 51 -36.76 25.63 8.69
C GLY A 51 -35.38 25.68 8.03
N VAL A 52 -34.92 26.87 7.62
CA VAL A 52 -33.58 27.08 7.05
C VAL A 52 -32.49 26.93 8.11
N ALA A 53 -32.68 27.49 9.31
CA ALA A 53 -31.74 27.33 10.41
C ALA A 53 -31.66 25.86 10.90
N GLY A 54 -32.80 25.16 11.00
CA GLY A 54 -32.82 23.74 11.34
C GLY A 54 -32.24 22.84 10.24
N GLY A 55 -32.45 23.19 8.96
CA GLY A 55 -31.87 22.47 7.82
C GLY A 55 -30.34 22.59 7.74
N LEU A 56 -29.78 23.75 8.12
CA LEU A 56 -28.33 23.96 8.19
C LEU A 56 -27.67 23.11 9.29
N VAL A 57 -28.28 23.02 10.49
CA VAL A 57 -27.74 22.19 11.58
C VAL A 57 -27.76 20.69 11.24
N VAL A 58 -28.76 20.22 10.50
CA VAL A 58 -28.84 18.82 10.05
C VAL A 58 -27.88 18.52 8.89
N ALA A 59 -27.58 19.51 8.05
CA ALA A 59 -26.56 19.38 7.01
C ALA A 59 -25.15 19.33 7.61
N GLU A 60 -24.83 20.19 8.57
CA GLU A 60 -23.54 20.21 9.27
C GLU A 60 -23.31 18.90 10.08
N ALA A 61 -24.35 18.40 10.77
CA ALA A 61 -24.26 17.12 11.49
C ALA A 61 -24.10 15.91 10.56
N ARG A 62 -24.49 16.02 9.28
CA ARG A 62 -24.24 14.99 8.27
C ARG A 62 -22.81 15.01 7.74
N ASP A 63 -22.21 16.20 7.61
CA ASP A 63 -20.82 16.36 7.23
C ASP A 63 -19.86 16.00 8.37
N ASP A 64 -20.17 16.34 9.63
CA ASP A 64 -19.38 15.89 10.78
C ASP A 64 -19.47 14.37 11.00
N ALA A 65 -20.63 13.74 10.74
CA ALA A 65 -20.75 12.28 10.75
C ALA A 65 -19.93 11.60 9.63
N ALA A 66 -19.64 12.31 8.53
CA ALA A 66 -18.74 11.82 7.49
C ALA A 66 -17.26 11.91 7.89
N GLY A 67 -16.89 12.87 8.75
CA GLY A 67 -15.54 13.04 9.29
C GLY A 67 -15.11 11.94 10.29
N TYR A 68 -16.05 11.38 11.08
CA TYR A 68 -15.78 10.32 12.07
C TYR A 68 -15.84 8.89 11.53
N ALA A 69 -16.02 8.72 10.21
CA ALA A 69 -16.07 7.41 9.53
C ALA A 69 -14.90 7.22 8.56
N HIS A 70 -13.76 7.88 8.83
CA HIS A 70 -12.56 7.71 8.04
C HIS A 70 -11.90 6.38 8.38
N ILE A 71 -11.76 5.51 7.38
CA ILE A 71 -11.03 4.25 7.51
C ILE A 71 -9.57 4.59 7.18
N GLU A 72 -8.69 4.48 8.17
CA GLU A 72 -7.26 4.75 8.01
C GLU A 72 -6.49 3.44 8.07
N LEU A 73 -6.04 2.97 6.92
CA LEU A 73 -5.25 1.73 6.79
C LEU A 73 -3.85 2.05 6.29
N PHE A 74 -2.84 1.47 6.93
CA PHE A 74 -1.45 1.53 6.50
C PHE A 74 -0.94 0.12 6.27
N GLY A 75 -0.10 -0.10 5.26
CA GLY A 75 0.36 -1.46 5.01
C GLY A 75 0.84 -1.65 3.59
N GLY A 76 1.09 -2.89 3.22
CA GLY A 76 1.58 -3.21 1.89
C GLY A 76 1.71 -4.71 1.68
N PRO A 77 1.90 -5.13 0.43
CA PRO A 77 2.29 -6.50 0.15
C PRO A 77 3.53 -6.86 0.96
N GLU A 78 3.51 -8.04 1.58
CA GLU A 78 4.75 -8.58 2.13
C GLU A 78 5.73 -8.81 0.97
N PRO A 79 7.04 -8.53 1.17
CA PRO A 79 8.05 -8.80 0.16
C PRO A 79 7.90 -10.23 -0.33
N ALA A 80 7.74 -10.39 -1.64
CA ALA A 80 7.59 -11.71 -2.24
C ALA A 80 8.93 -12.46 -2.14
N PHE A 81 9.14 -13.17 -1.04
CA PHE A 81 10.26 -14.10 -0.95
C PHE A 81 9.98 -15.29 -1.89
N LEU A 82 10.83 -15.43 -2.90
CA LEU A 82 10.76 -16.52 -3.87
C LEU A 82 11.17 -17.84 -3.20
N TYR A 83 10.21 -18.52 -2.57
CA TYR A 83 10.39 -19.90 -2.10
C TYR A 83 9.66 -20.88 -3.02
N ALA A 84 10.28 -22.03 -3.27
CA ALA A 84 9.69 -23.09 -4.07
C ALA A 84 8.35 -23.54 -3.45
N GLY A 85 7.27 -23.55 -4.25
CA GLY A 85 5.95 -24.02 -3.82
C GLY A 85 4.96 -22.94 -3.38
N ARG A 86 5.26 -21.65 -3.55
CA ARG A 86 4.24 -20.60 -3.39
C ARG A 86 3.09 -20.83 -4.39
N PRO A 87 1.82 -20.86 -3.95
CA PRO A 87 0.69 -20.90 -4.86
C PRO A 87 0.68 -19.67 -5.77
N LYS A 88 0.49 -19.87 -7.07
CA LYS A 88 0.28 -18.76 -8.02
C LYS A 88 -0.99 -17.99 -7.65
N GLY A 89 -1.00 -16.70 -7.96
CA GLY A 89 -2.15 -15.83 -7.71
C GLY A 89 -2.43 -15.61 -6.22
N GLN A 90 -1.45 -15.81 -5.33
CA GLN A 90 -1.62 -15.54 -3.90
C GLN A 90 -0.85 -14.28 -3.50
N LEU A 91 -1.54 -13.28 -2.95
CA LEU A 91 -0.94 -12.08 -2.39
C LEU A 91 -1.19 -12.01 -0.88
N THR A 92 -0.12 -11.78 -0.12
CA THR A 92 -0.18 -11.55 1.33
C THR A 92 0.10 -10.07 1.58
N VAL A 93 -0.75 -9.42 2.36
CA VAL A 93 -0.65 -8.00 2.72
C VAL A 93 -0.67 -7.89 4.24
N THR A 94 0.28 -7.14 4.80
CA THR A 94 0.26 -6.77 6.22
C THR A 94 -0.38 -5.39 6.35
N VAL A 95 -1.39 -5.26 7.21
CA VAL A 95 -2.21 -4.05 7.34
C VAL A 95 -2.33 -3.64 8.80
N LEU A 96 -2.13 -2.36 9.08
CA LEU A 96 -2.41 -1.66 10.31
C LEU A 96 -3.70 -0.87 10.16
N ASN A 97 -4.65 -1.07 11.06
CA ASN A 97 -5.75 -0.12 11.23
C ASN A 97 -5.29 1.00 12.17
N ALA A 98 -5.04 2.18 11.62
CA ALA A 98 -4.69 3.38 12.40
C ALA A 98 -5.92 4.19 12.81
N GLY A 99 -7.10 3.83 12.32
CA GLY A 99 -8.36 4.46 12.69
C GLY A 99 -8.83 4.08 14.09
N GLU A 100 -9.90 4.72 14.54
CA GLU A 100 -10.44 4.56 15.91
C GLU A 100 -11.43 3.39 16.06
N ARG A 101 -11.85 2.76 14.96
CA ARG A 101 -12.88 1.70 14.95
C ARG A 101 -12.41 0.46 14.23
N ALA A 102 -12.93 -0.70 14.63
CA ALA A 102 -12.67 -1.93 13.92
C ALA A 102 -13.24 -1.89 12.50
N VAL A 103 -12.53 -2.54 11.58
CA VAL A 103 -12.97 -2.74 10.20
C VAL A 103 -12.71 -4.18 9.78
N GLU A 104 -13.45 -4.66 8.81
CA GLU A 104 -13.22 -5.97 8.19
C GLU A 104 -12.64 -5.78 6.79
N ILE A 105 -11.49 -6.39 6.52
CA ILE A 105 -10.92 -6.44 5.17
C ILE A 105 -11.63 -7.55 4.38
N LEU A 106 -12.25 -7.17 3.28
CA LEU A 106 -13.04 -8.05 2.40
C LEU A 106 -12.27 -8.47 1.14
N GLY A 107 -11.21 -7.75 0.78
CA GLY A 107 -10.43 -8.03 -0.42
C GLY A 107 -9.43 -6.93 -0.75
N ILE A 108 -8.63 -7.22 -1.77
CA ILE A 108 -7.62 -6.38 -2.37
C ILE A 108 -8.06 -6.07 -3.79
N ASP A 109 -7.91 -4.81 -4.18
CA ASP A 109 -8.15 -4.28 -5.52
C ASP A 109 -6.84 -3.68 -6.04
N ILE A 110 -6.32 -4.24 -7.13
CA ILE A 110 -5.08 -3.80 -7.79
C ILE A 110 -5.39 -3.64 -9.27
N ASP A 111 -4.95 -2.54 -9.87
CA ASP A 111 -5.16 -2.29 -11.28
C ASP A 111 -4.47 -3.39 -12.13
N GLY A 112 -5.21 -3.95 -13.08
CA GLY A 112 -4.74 -5.07 -13.91
C GLY A 112 -4.72 -6.42 -13.18
N VAL A 113 -5.35 -6.56 -12.00
CA VAL A 113 -5.47 -7.86 -11.30
C VAL A 113 -6.94 -8.16 -11.04
N THR A 114 -7.37 -9.37 -11.40
CA THR A 114 -8.74 -9.86 -11.16
C THR A 114 -8.72 -11.15 -10.35
N LEU A 115 -9.87 -11.56 -9.81
CA LEU A 115 -10.04 -12.92 -9.32
C LEU A 115 -10.27 -13.88 -10.50
N ALA A 116 -9.79 -15.12 -10.38
CA ALA A 116 -10.05 -16.17 -11.35
C ALA A 116 -11.54 -16.52 -11.42
N ASP A 117 -12.00 -16.99 -12.59
CA ASP A 117 -13.39 -17.41 -12.77
C ASP A 117 -13.76 -18.52 -11.78
N GLY A 118 -14.80 -18.29 -10.99
CA GLY A 118 -15.27 -19.23 -9.97
C GLY A 118 -14.47 -19.22 -8.67
N ALA A 119 -13.53 -18.28 -8.49
CA ALA A 119 -12.87 -18.07 -7.21
C ALA A 119 -13.89 -17.76 -6.11
N GLU A 120 -13.72 -18.40 -4.95
CA GLU A 120 -14.53 -18.09 -3.77
C GLU A 120 -14.12 -16.73 -3.21
N PRO A 121 -15.08 -15.91 -2.74
CA PRO A 121 -14.74 -14.69 -2.01
C PRO A 121 -13.83 -15.02 -0.82
N PRO A 122 -12.75 -14.26 -0.61
CA PRO A 122 -11.87 -14.49 0.54
C PRO A 122 -12.62 -14.28 1.85
N GLU A 123 -12.21 -14.99 2.89
CA GLU A 123 -12.77 -14.84 4.22
C GLU A 123 -12.48 -13.42 4.76
N PRO A 124 -13.51 -12.68 5.23
CA PRO A 124 -13.30 -11.39 5.86
C PRO A 124 -12.38 -11.48 7.08
N VAL A 125 -11.47 -10.52 7.24
CA VAL A 125 -10.56 -10.46 8.40
C VAL A 125 -10.82 -9.17 9.18
N ALA A 126 -11.22 -9.30 10.44
CA ALA A 126 -11.40 -8.18 11.35
C ALA A 126 -10.05 -7.58 11.78
N VAL A 127 -9.97 -6.25 11.82
CA VAL A 127 -8.79 -5.48 12.15
C VAL A 127 -9.15 -4.47 13.23
N GLU A 128 -8.69 -4.74 14.45
CA GLU A 128 -8.89 -3.85 15.59
C GLU A 128 -8.06 -2.57 15.45
N PRO A 129 -8.50 -1.43 16.03
CA PRO A 129 -7.72 -0.20 16.12
C PRO A 129 -6.32 -0.44 16.70
N GLY A 130 -5.31 0.13 16.05
CA GLY A 130 -3.90 0.04 16.46
C GLY A 130 -3.28 -1.35 16.30
N SER A 131 -3.95 -2.29 15.62
CA SER A 131 -3.46 -3.66 15.44
C SER A 131 -2.97 -3.91 14.01
N TRP A 132 -1.90 -4.70 13.92
CA TRP A 132 -1.42 -5.26 12.66
C TRP A 132 -2.05 -6.62 12.41
N VAL A 133 -2.55 -6.84 11.21
CA VAL A 133 -3.06 -8.14 10.75
C VAL A 133 -2.43 -8.50 9.40
N THR A 134 -2.45 -9.80 9.09
CA THR A 134 -2.09 -10.32 7.78
C THR A 134 -3.35 -10.74 7.05
N TYR A 135 -3.55 -10.18 5.85
CA TYR A 135 -4.62 -10.55 4.94
C TYR A 135 -4.06 -11.32 3.74
N VAL A 136 -4.70 -12.42 3.36
CA VAL A 136 -4.25 -13.26 2.25
C VAL A 136 -5.37 -13.38 1.23
N GLN A 137 -5.11 -12.94 0.00
CA GLN A 137 -6.00 -13.18 -1.14
C GLN A 137 -5.38 -14.20 -2.07
N ARG A 138 -6.20 -15.14 -2.55
CA ARG A 138 -5.82 -16.21 -3.47
C ARG A 138 -6.56 -16.05 -4.78
N ASP A 139 -6.17 -16.89 -5.74
CA ASP A 139 -6.80 -17.00 -7.06
C ASP A 139 -6.80 -15.67 -7.83
N LEU A 140 -5.78 -14.86 -7.61
CA LEU A 140 -5.53 -13.64 -8.38
C LEU A 140 -4.97 -13.99 -9.77
N VAL A 141 -5.49 -13.31 -10.78
CA VAL A 141 -5.06 -13.38 -12.17
C VAL A 141 -4.55 -12.00 -12.57
N VAL A 142 -3.27 -11.92 -12.91
CA VAL A 142 -2.62 -10.67 -13.29
C VAL A 142 -2.65 -10.51 -14.82
N ASP A 143 -3.05 -9.34 -15.30
CA ASP A 143 -2.92 -8.95 -16.71
C ASP A 143 -1.46 -8.60 -17.01
N CYS A 144 -0.74 -9.60 -17.50
CA CYS A 144 0.67 -9.50 -17.86
C CYS A 144 0.93 -8.69 -19.14
N SER A 145 -0.12 -8.28 -19.86
CA SER A 145 -0.02 -7.41 -21.04
C SER A 145 -0.31 -5.93 -20.73
N GLY A 146 -0.85 -5.66 -19.53
CA GLY A 146 -1.14 -4.32 -19.04
C GLY A 146 0.09 -3.58 -18.48
N PRO A 147 -0.09 -2.31 -18.07
CA PRO A 147 0.95 -1.56 -17.36
C PRO A 147 1.26 -2.19 -15.99
N LEU A 148 2.42 -1.85 -15.42
CA LEU A 148 2.76 -2.23 -14.05
C LEU A 148 1.76 -1.61 -13.07
N PRO A 149 1.37 -2.33 -12.01
CA PRO A 149 0.48 -1.78 -10.99
C PRO A 149 1.19 -0.68 -10.20
N GLU A 150 0.51 0.47 -10.08
CA GLU A 150 1.03 1.65 -9.36
C GLU A 150 0.35 1.87 -8.01
N ALA A 151 -0.80 1.23 -7.76
CA ALA A 151 -1.55 1.40 -6.53
C ALA A 151 -2.22 0.09 -6.09
N MET A 152 -2.47 -0.01 -4.79
CA MET A 152 -3.24 -1.09 -4.17
C MET A 152 -4.30 -0.47 -3.26
N ARG A 153 -5.53 -0.95 -3.39
CA ARG A 153 -6.67 -0.56 -2.57
C ARG A 153 -7.17 -1.77 -1.79
N LEU A 154 -7.59 -1.57 -0.55
CA LEU A 154 -8.28 -2.58 0.23
C LEU A 154 -9.78 -2.29 0.23
N ARG A 155 -10.58 -3.32 -0.05
CA ARG A 155 -12.02 -3.28 0.19
C ARG A 155 -12.25 -3.54 1.67
N ALA A 156 -12.71 -2.54 2.41
CA ALA A 156 -12.97 -2.62 3.84
C ALA A 156 -14.44 -2.38 4.14
N ARG A 157 -14.95 -3.02 5.20
CA ARG A 157 -16.29 -2.87 5.73
C ARG A 157 -16.25 -2.38 7.17
N THR A 158 -17.02 -1.35 7.48
CA THR A 158 -17.18 -0.86 8.85
C THR A 158 -18.15 -1.73 9.65
N GLU A 159 -18.18 -1.57 10.98
CA GLU A 159 -19.18 -2.22 11.84
C GLU A 159 -20.64 -1.90 11.46
N SER A 160 -20.91 -0.75 10.84
CA SER A 160 -22.22 -0.38 10.31
C SER A 160 -22.61 -1.15 9.04
N GLY A 161 -21.67 -1.88 8.44
CA GLY A 161 -21.85 -2.60 7.18
C GLY A 161 -21.52 -1.79 5.93
N ASP A 162 -20.97 -0.58 6.06
CA ASP A 162 -20.61 0.26 4.92
C ASP A 162 -19.30 -0.23 4.29
N GLU A 163 -19.33 -0.54 3.00
CA GLU A 163 -18.15 -1.00 2.24
C GLU A 163 -17.49 0.15 1.47
N ARG A 164 -16.15 0.21 1.50
CA ARG A 164 -15.35 1.22 0.78
C ARG A 164 -14.05 0.62 0.25
N LEU A 165 -13.51 1.24 -0.80
CA LEU A 165 -12.12 1.05 -1.21
C LEU A 165 -11.27 2.10 -0.49
N VAL A 166 -10.17 1.64 0.11
CA VAL A 166 -9.23 2.47 0.86
C VAL A 166 -7.86 2.31 0.22
N ASP A 167 -7.26 3.42 -0.23
CA ASP A 167 -5.89 3.40 -0.74
C ASP A 167 -4.94 3.03 0.40
N VAL A 168 -4.03 2.10 0.12
CA VAL A 168 -2.99 1.70 1.06
C VAL A 168 -1.65 2.00 0.41
N GLU A 169 -0.94 2.97 0.96
CA GLU A 169 0.36 3.39 0.46
C GLU A 169 1.46 2.58 1.16
N PRO A 170 2.16 1.68 0.44
CA PRO A 170 3.15 0.82 1.04
C PRO A 170 4.45 1.60 1.32
N PRO A 171 5.19 1.26 2.39
CA PRO A 171 6.38 1.99 2.80
C PRO A 171 7.56 1.87 1.82
N ASP A 172 7.44 1.02 0.80
CA ASP A 172 8.50 0.61 -0.12
C ASP A 172 8.34 1.18 -1.54
N ASP A 173 7.58 2.27 -1.71
CA ASP A 173 7.32 2.89 -3.02
C ASP A 173 6.80 1.87 -4.07
N HIS A 174 5.95 0.95 -3.60
CA HIS A 174 5.28 -0.09 -4.40
C HIS A 174 6.22 -1.18 -4.96
N GLU A 175 7.47 -1.27 -4.50
CA GLU A 175 8.41 -2.31 -4.96
C GLU A 175 7.89 -3.73 -4.73
N SER A 176 7.26 -4.03 -3.60
CA SER A 176 6.68 -5.36 -3.33
C SER A 176 5.47 -5.67 -4.22
N LEU A 177 4.70 -4.65 -4.61
CA LEU A 177 3.59 -4.79 -5.56
C LEU A 177 4.11 -5.09 -6.97
N ARG A 178 5.14 -4.37 -7.41
CA ARG A 178 5.87 -4.66 -8.66
C ARG A 178 6.47 -6.06 -8.62
N GLY A 179 7.06 -6.45 -7.49
CA GLY A 179 7.60 -7.79 -7.24
C GLY A 179 6.55 -8.90 -7.38
N PHE A 180 5.33 -8.67 -6.89
CA PHE A 180 4.19 -9.58 -7.12
C PHE A 180 3.86 -9.70 -8.61
N TRP A 181 3.71 -8.58 -9.33
CA TRP A 181 3.46 -8.60 -10.77
C TRP A 181 4.56 -9.36 -11.53
N TYR A 182 5.83 -9.09 -11.23
CA TYR A 182 6.96 -9.81 -11.83
C TYR A 182 6.89 -11.31 -11.53
N THR A 183 6.48 -11.69 -10.33
CA THR A 183 6.33 -13.11 -9.95
C THR A 183 5.21 -13.79 -10.71
N GLU A 184 4.07 -13.14 -10.92
CA GLU A 184 2.96 -13.76 -11.65
C GLU A 184 3.18 -13.77 -13.17
N CYS A 185 3.83 -12.73 -13.70
CA CYS A 185 3.91 -12.47 -15.14
C CYS A 185 5.24 -12.80 -15.80
N GLN A 186 6.36 -12.51 -15.14
CA GLN A 186 7.69 -12.77 -15.69
C GLN A 186 8.29 -14.07 -15.17
N ILE A 187 7.95 -14.47 -13.94
CA ILE A 187 8.22 -15.82 -13.43
C ILE A 187 7.13 -16.76 -13.97
N GLY A 188 7.10 -16.84 -15.31
CA GLY A 188 6.60 -18.03 -15.98
C GLY A 188 7.52 -19.23 -15.68
N PRO A 189 7.35 -20.38 -16.36
CA PRO A 189 8.29 -21.50 -16.27
C PRO A 189 9.72 -21.16 -16.76
N SER A 190 10.02 -19.89 -17.03
CA SER A 190 11.33 -19.38 -17.47
C SER A 190 12.42 -19.52 -16.42
N GLY A 191 12.15 -20.09 -15.25
CA GLY A 191 13.10 -20.95 -14.53
C GLY A 191 14.36 -20.30 -13.96
N LEU A 192 14.69 -19.06 -14.30
CA LEU A 192 15.98 -18.51 -13.94
C LEU A 192 15.89 -17.88 -12.55
N ARG A 193 16.69 -18.39 -11.62
CA ARG A 193 16.83 -17.89 -10.25
C ARG A 193 18.30 -17.65 -9.97
N VAL A 194 18.61 -16.70 -9.09
CA VAL A 194 19.96 -16.62 -8.54
C VAL A 194 20.16 -17.63 -7.43
N GLY A 195 21.15 -18.50 -7.65
CA GLY A 195 21.66 -19.44 -6.67
C GLY A 195 22.65 -18.75 -5.74
N SER A 196 23.81 -19.36 -5.58
CA SER A 196 24.90 -18.78 -4.80
C SER A 196 25.52 -17.56 -5.50
N THR A 197 26.00 -16.60 -4.72
CA THR A 197 26.87 -15.54 -5.22
C THR A 197 28.16 -15.52 -4.43
N GLY A 198 29.28 -15.48 -5.14
CA GLY A 198 30.61 -15.49 -4.58
C GLY A 198 31.35 -14.21 -4.94
N LEU A 199 32.02 -13.61 -3.96
CA LEU A 199 33.02 -12.59 -4.23
C LEU A 199 34.28 -13.27 -4.77
N ILE A 200 34.69 -12.95 -5.99
CA ILE A 200 35.89 -13.51 -6.61
C ILE A 200 37.08 -12.59 -6.32
N GLU A 201 36.93 -11.30 -6.57
CA GLU A 201 38.01 -10.32 -6.44
C GLU A 201 37.46 -8.95 -6.05
N THR A 202 38.23 -8.21 -5.25
CA THR A 202 37.99 -6.80 -4.94
C THR A 202 39.23 -5.99 -5.26
N GLY A 203 39.09 -4.94 -6.06
CA GLY A 203 40.11 -3.94 -6.31
C GLY A 203 39.62 -2.53 -5.98
N THR A 204 40.49 -1.54 -6.18
CA THR A 204 40.13 -0.12 -6.07
C THR A 204 39.23 0.33 -7.22
N ASP A 205 39.37 -0.32 -8.38
CA ASP A 205 38.76 0.12 -9.63
C ASP A 205 37.54 -0.74 -10.02
N GLY A 206 37.30 -1.83 -9.29
CA GLY A 206 36.16 -2.71 -9.55
C GLY A 206 36.02 -3.88 -8.57
N VAL A 207 34.88 -4.56 -8.67
CA VAL A 207 34.56 -5.78 -7.92
C VAL A 207 34.15 -6.87 -8.90
N VAL A 208 34.72 -8.06 -8.74
CA VAL A 208 34.39 -9.23 -9.55
C VAL A 208 33.54 -10.19 -8.73
N LEU A 209 32.33 -10.46 -9.20
CA LEU A 209 31.37 -11.37 -8.58
C LEU A 209 31.09 -12.56 -9.49
N GLY A 210 31.09 -13.75 -8.91
CA GLY A 210 30.50 -14.94 -9.51
C GLY A 210 29.05 -15.06 -9.08
N ILE A 211 28.13 -15.06 -10.04
CA ILE A 211 26.69 -15.15 -9.79
C ILE A 211 26.21 -16.45 -10.41
N GLU A 212 25.73 -17.38 -9.58
CA GLU A 212 25.11 -18.60 -10.05
C GLU A 212 23.70 -18.29 -10.55
N LEU A 213 23.45 -18.55 -11.82
CA LEU A 213 22.12 -18.53 -12.42
C LEU A 213 21.64 -19.97 -12.56
N VAL A 214 20.57 -20.31 -11.85
CA VAL A 214 19.95 -21.63 -11.80
C VAL A 214 18.73 -21.61 -12.70
N ASN A 215 18.62 -22.53 -13.65
CA ASN A 215 17.40 -22.77 -14.42
C ASN A 215 16.59 -23.90 -13.76
N ASP A 216 15.61 -23.55 -12.93
CA ASP A 216 14.58 -24.45 -12.38
C ASP A 216 13.34 -24.59 -13.27
N GLY A 217 13.41 -24.09 -14.51
CA GLY A 217 12.40 -24.21 -15.54
C GLY A 217 12.40 -25.57 -16.21
N LEU A 218 11.39 -25.78 -17.07
CA LEU A 218 11.20 -27.04 -17.81
C LEU A 218 11.98 -27.08 -19.13
N ASP A 219 12.34 -25.91 -19.65
CA ASP A 219 13.00 -25.73 -20.94
C ASP A 219 14.40 -25.14 -20.77
N ASP A 220 15.27 -25.39 -21.73
CA ASP A 220 16.59 -24.74 -21.80
C ASP A 220 16.43 -23.23 -22.02
N LEU A 221 17.20 -22.43 -21.28
CA LEU A 221 17.19 -20.98 -21.39
C LEU A 221 18.43 -20.52 -22.14
N ARG A 222 18.28 -19.52 -23.00
CA ARG A 222 19.42 -18.82 -23.59
C ARG A 222 19.49 -17.42 -23.01
N LEU A 223 20.63 -17.06 -22.44
CA LEU A 223 20.87 -15.74 -21.89
C LEU A 223 21.16 -14.75 -23.02
N GLY A 224 20.54 -13.58 -22.96
CA GLY A 224 20.87 -12.40 -23.76
C GLY A 224 21.84 -11.50 -22.99
N ASP A 225 21.64 -10.19 -23.10
CA ASP A 225 22.44 -9.23 -22.36
C ASP A 225 22.15 -9.27 -20.85
N ILE A 226 23.20 -9.11 -20.05
CA ILE A 226 23.10 -8.88 -18.62
C ILE A 226 23.57 -7.45 -18.33
N ALA A 227 22.72 -6.67 -17.67
CA ALA A 227 22.97 -5.26 -17.42
C ALA A 227 22.86 -4.90 -15.94
N SER A 228 23.64 -3.92 -15.50
CA SER A 228 23.49 -3.33 -14.16
C SER A 228 22.16 -2.57 -14.06
N ARG A 229 21.43 -2.82 -12.97
CA ARG A 229 20.33 -1.98 -12.49
C ARG A 229 20.67 -1.34 -11.13
N ALA A 230 21.92 -1.43 -10.69
CA ALA A 230 22.42 -0.75 -9.50
C ALA A 230 22.79 0.71 -9.85
N PRO A 231 22.16 1.72 -9.21
CA PRO A 231 22.41 3.13 -9.52
C PRO A 231 23.89 3.50 -9.39
N GLY A 232 24.44 4.16 -10.40
CA GLY A 232 25.84 4.61 -10.41
C GLY A 232 26.89 3.53 -10.70
N PHE A 233 26.50 2.27 -10.85
CA PHE A 233 27.40 1.18 -11.21
C PHE A 233 27.23 0.73 -12.66
N ALA A 234 28.35 0.42 -13.32
CA ALA A 234 28.37 -0.27 -14.60
C ALA A 234 28.78 -1.74 -14.38
N LEU A 235 28.22 -2.63 -15.21
CA LEU A 235 28.49 -4.06 -15.20
C LEU A 235 28.99 -4.51 -16.58
N THR A 236 29.98 -5.39 -16.58
CA THR A 236 30.42 -6.14 -17.77
C THR A 236 30.42 -7.63 -17.45
N THR A 237 30.16 -8.46 -18.47
CA THR A 237 30.13 -9.92 -18.34
C THR A 237 30.40 -10.60 -19.67
N ASP A 238 30.78 -11.87 -19.64
CA ASP A 238 31.01 -12.76 -20.78
C ASP A 238 29.90 -13.81 -20.96
N ALA A 239 28.74 -13.59 -20.33
CA ALA A 239 27.63 -14.54 -20.31
C ALA A 239 26.59 -14.40 -21.42
N ALA A 240 26.73 -13.41 -22.30
CA ALA A 240 25.85 -13.25 -23.46
C ALA A 240 25.84 -14.53 -24.31
N ASP A 241 24.65 -14.90 -24.78
CA ASP A 241 24.38 -16.09 -25.61
C ASP A 241 24.65 -17.46 -24.96
N ARG A 242 24.94 -17.52 -23.65
CA ARG A 242 25.10 -18.80 -22.96
C ARG A 242 23.76 -19.51 -22.78
N SER A 243 23.78 -20.84 -22.91
CA SER A 243 22.64 -21.68 -22.58
C SER A 243 22.72 -22.15 -21.13
N VAL A 244 21.59 -22.13 -20.42
CA VAL A 244 21.38 -22.73 -19.10
C VAL A 244 20.37 -23.85 -19.28
N PRO A 245 20.79 -25.12 -19.35
CA PRO A 245 19.86 -26.24 -19.54
C PRO A 245 18.84 -26.36 -18.41
N ALA A 246 17.68 -26.93 -18.70
CA ALA A 246 16.64 -27.19 -17.69
C ALA A 246 17.21 -27.99 -16.49
N GLY A 247 16.93 -27.53 -15.27
CA GLY A 247 17.40 -28.13 -14.03
C GLY A 247 18.90 -27.97 -13.73
N GLN A 248 19.63 -27.16 -14.51
CA GLN A 248 21.06 -26.92 -14.32
C GLN A 248 21.34 -25.49 -13.84
N SER A 249 22.58 -25.22 -13.44
CA SER A 249 23.05 -23.87 -13.15
C SER A 249 24.33 -23.54 -13.91
N ILE A 250 24.57 -22.26 -14.13
CA ILE A 250 25.84 -21.74 -14.61
C ILE A 250 26.34 -20.65 -13.67
N THR A 251 27.66 -20.51 -13.55
CA THR A 251 28.24 -19.32 -12.90
C THR A 251 28.59 -18.29 -13.96
N VAL A 252 28.01 -17.11 -13.81
CA VAL A 252 28.34 -15.93 -14.60
C VAL A 252 29.33 -15.07 -13.83
N VAL A 253 30.45 -14.74 -14.45
CA VAL A 253 31.42 -13.80 -13.88
C VAL A 253 31.03 -12.39 -14.34
N THR A 254 30.89 -11.49 -13.37
CA THR A 254 30.51 -10.10 -13.59
C THR A 254 31.57 -9.19 -12.99
N THR A 255 31.95 -8.16 -13.73
CA THR A 255 32.86 -7.12 -13.27
C THR A 255 32.09 -5.82 -13.14
N TRP A 256 32.04 -5.30 -11.91
CA TRP A 256 31.33 -4.10 -11.52
C TRP A 256 32.31 -2.95 -11.33
N THR A 257 31.97 -1.78 -11.84
CA THR A 257 32.75 -0.54 -11.72
C THR A 257 31.85 0.63 -11.36
N VAL A 258 32.39 1.67 -10.73
CA VAL A 258 31.64 2.90 -10.47
C VAL A 258 31.66 3.75 -11.73
N ARG A 259 30.46 4.06 -12.24
CA ARG A 259 30.25 4.94 -13.40
C ARG A 259 29.96 6.37 -12.98
N ASP A 260 29.18 6.53 -11.90
CA ASP A 260 28.76 7.84 -11.39
C ASP A 260 28.67 7.79 -9.86
N CYS A 261 29.38 8.70 -9.20
CA CYS A 261 29.57 8.67 -7.75
C CYS A 261 28.35 9.08 -6.95
N ASP A 262 27.60 10.10 -7.39
CA ASP A 262 26.43 10.58 -6.65
C ASP A 262 25.35 9.50 -6.48
N PRO A 263 24.89 8.82 -7.56
CA PRO A 263 23.93 7.73 -7.42
C PRO A 263 24.54 6.48 -6.76
N ALA A 264 25.83 6.18 -6.96
CA ALA A 264 26.48 5.03 -6.33
C ALA A 264 26.60 5.16 -4.80
N LEU A 265 26.84 6.38 -4.30
CA LEU A 265 26.90 6.66 -2.85
C LEU A 265 25.51 6.70 -2.19
N ARG A 266 24.46 6.95 -2.98
CA ARG A 266 23.06 6.98 -2.50
C ARG A 266 22.30 5.68 -2.75
N ALA A 267 22.92 4.71 -3.41
CA ALA A 267 22.29 3.43 -3.68
C ALA A 267 21.91 2.74 -2.37
N THR A 268 20.65 2.32 -2.25
CA THR A 268 20.12 1.56 -1.11
C THR A 268 20.01 0.06 -1.41
N GLY A 269 20.25 -0.32 -2.67
CA GLY A 269 20.27 -1.70 -3.13
C GLY A 269 20.92 -1.82 -4.50
N GLY A 270 21.10 -3.06 -4.96
CA GLY A 270 21.65 -3.35 -6.27
C GLY A 270 20.91 -4.51 -6.90
N SER A 271 20.61 -4.38 -8.18
CA SER A 271 20.04 -5.46 -8.99
C SER A 271 20.75 -5.54 -10.33
N LEU A 272 20.58 -6.66 -11.01
CA LEU A 272 20.96 -6.83 -12.41
C LEU A 272 19.73 -7.26 -13.19
N ALA A 273 19.69 -6.89 -14.46
CA ALA A 273 18.70 -7.37 -15.41
C ALA A 273 19.35 -8.45 -16.28
N VAL A 274 18.75 -9.64 -16.34
CA VAL A 274 19.14 -10.71 -17.26
C VAL A 274 18.09 -10.81 -18.34
N ARG A 275 18.49 -10.62 -19.59
CA ARG A 275 17.62 -10.94 -20.73
C ARG A 275 17.65 -12.44 -21.00
N ILE A 276 16.48 -13.01 -21.25
CA ILE A 276 16.28 -14.41 -21.56
C ILE A 276 15.66 -14.46 -22.96
N LEU A 277 16.31 -15.21 -23.85
CA LEU A 277 15.91 -15.39 -25.23
C LEU A 277 15.15 -16.71 -25.36
N THR A 278 13.87 -16.65 -25.73
CA THR A 278 13.02 -17.80 -25.96
C THR A 278 12.43 -17.71 -27.36
N GLY A 279 12.99 -18.46 -28.32
CA GLY A 279 12.58 -18.38 -29.72
C GLY A 279 12.78 -16.98 -30.31
N THR A 280 11.69 -16.30 -30.68
CA THR A 280 11.71 -14.91 -31.17
C THR A 280 11.32 -13.89 -30.09
N SER A 281 11.01 -14.35 -28.87
CA SER A 281 10.68 -13.48 -27.74
C SER A 281 11.90 -13.27 -26.84
N GLU A 282 11.99 -12.08 -26.27
CA GLU A 282 12.96 -11.69 -25.26
C GLU A 282 12.18 -11.26 -24.02
N THR A 283 12.52 -11.83 -22.88
CA THR A 283 12.04 -11.38 -21.58
C THR A 283 13.21 -10.84 -20.78
N GLU A 284 12.96 -9.85 -19.94
CA GLU A 284 13.98 -9.33 -19.02
C GLU A 284 13.58 -9.72 -17.61
N GLN A 285 14.50 -10.31 -16.87
CA GLN A 285 14.30 -10.67 -15.47
C GLN A 285 15.20 -9.82 -14.58
N ILE A 286 14.59 -9.18 -13.58
CA ILE A 286 15.32 -8.41 -12.58
C ILE A 286 15.69 -9.34 -11.43
N VAL A 287 16.97 -9.32 -11.10
CA VAL A 287 17.59 -10.10 -10.04
C VAL A 287 18.15 -9.15 -9.00
N VAL A 288 17.67 -9.25 -7.77
CA VAL A 288 18.22 -8.50 -6.63
C VAL A 288 19.54 -9.16 -6.19
N LEU A 289 20.58 -8.35 -6.01
CA LEU A 289 21.85 -8.82 -5.46
C LEU A 289 21.68 -9.10 -3.96
N PRO A 290 22.27 -10.18 -3.45
CA PRO A 290 22.26 -10.45 -2.00
C PRO A 290 23.13 -9.43 -1.25
N ASP A 291 22.87 -9.29 0.05
CA ASP A 291 23.46 -8.26 0.91
C ASP A 291 24.98 -8.19 0.86
N HIS A 292 25.68 -9.33 0.81
CA HIS A 292 27.15 -9.35 0.76
C HIS A 292 27.70 -8.87 -0.58
N ALA A 293 27.01 -9.16 -1.69
CA ALA A 293 27.35 -8.65 -3.01
C ALA A 293 27.14 -7.13 -3.05
N PHE A 294 25.98 -6.66 -2.58
CA PHE A 294 25.69 -5.24 -2.51
C PHE A 294 26.65 -4.48 -1.57
N THR A 295 26.98 -5.05 -0.41
CA THR A 295 27.99 -4.49 0.52
C THR A 295 29.34 -4.31 -0.15
N SER A 296 29.72 -5.22 -1.05
CA SER A 296 30.96 -5.11 -1.82
C SER A 296 30.92 -3.95 -2.81
N LEU A 297 29.76 -3.70 -3.44
CA LEU A 297 29.54 -2.53 -4.30
C LEU A 297 29.54 -1.21 -3.50
N ALA A 298 28.89 -1.19 -2.33
CA ALA A 298 28.91 -0.02 -1.44
C ALA A 298 30.33 0.30 -0.95
N ARG A 299 31.15 -0.72 -0.68
CA ARG A 299 32.58 -0.51 -0.36
C ARG A 299 33.34 0.03 -1.55
N LEU A 300 33.08 -0.49 -2.76
CA LEU A 300 33.70 0.00 -3.98
C LEU A 300 33.38 1.48 -4.20
N SER A 301 32.12 1.92 -4.03
CA SER A 301 31.76 3.33 -4.16
C SER A 301 32.48 4.21 -3.12
N GLY A 302 32.59 3.76 -1.87
CA GLY A 302 33.36 4.48 -0.85
C GLY A 302 34.86 4.60 -1.14
N LEU A 303 35.44 3.66 -1.91
CA LEU A 303 36.86 3.69 -2.31
C LEU A 303 37.08 4.52 -3.57
N ALA A 304 36.21 4.37 -4.58
CA ALA A 304 36.35 5.01 -5.88
C ALA A 304 35.87 6.46 -5.89
N CYS A 305 34.94 6.83 -5.01
CA CYS A 305 34.38 8.17 -4.95
C CYS A 305 35.05 9.01 -3.85
N PRO A 306 35.83 10.05 -4.22
CA PRO A 306 36.44 10.92 -3.23
C PRO A 306 35.35 11.68 -2.46
N ALA A 307 35.48 11.74 -1.14
CA ALA A 307 34.63 12.60 -0.32
C ALA A 307 34.82 14.05 -0.76
N THR A 308 33.79 14.62 -1.40
CA THR A 308 33.72 16.06 -1.63
C THR A 308 33.37 16.72 -0.30
N ILE A 309 34.40 17.15 0.43
CA ILE A 309 34.22 18.06 1.55
C ILE A 309 33.75 19.38 0.92
N GLN A 310 32.45 19.67 1.00
CA GLN A 310 31.96 20.99 0.64
C GLN A 310 32.63 22.02 1.58
N PRO A 311 33.33 23.03 1.05
CA PRO A 311 34.01 24.04 1.85
C PRO A 311 33.04 24.96 2.59
#